data_AF-A0A958GPM5-F1
#
_entry.id   AF-A0A958GPM5-F1
#
_cell.length_a   1.000
_cell.length_b   1.000
_cell.length_c   1.000
_cell.angle_alpha   90.00
_cell.angle_beta   90.00
_cell.angle_gamma   90.00
#
_symmetry.space_group_name_H-M   'P 1'
#
loop_
_entity.id
_entity.type
_entity.pdbx_description
1 polymer ?
#
loop_
_entity_poly.entity_id
_entity_poly.type
_entity_poly.pdbx_seq_one_letter_code
_entity_poly.pdbx_strand_id
1 'polypeptide(L)'
;MRCKFLVILALLLATHAGASFNVAAQVLTEPRQAASALKGLTTSEVEQHFGPPDKRLNQTENAETWSYGRSIVLFKEGRVTAWSSAGELEQRRRVAQLQPEKKPEPQQFSSTEWENPWTPKVRPGADEVVLELMDGKEKAN
;
A
#
# COMPACT_ATOMS: atom_id res chain seq x y z
N MET A 1 42.38 -13.35 36.58
CA MET A 1 42.09 -14.69 36.00
C MET A 1 40.93 -15.32 36.77
N ARG A 2 40.19 -16.29 36.16
CA ARG A 2 38.78 -16.66 36.46
C ARG A 2 37.81 -15.54 35.96
N CYS A 3 37.11 -15.62 34.83
CA CYS A 3 36.74 -16.68 33.87
C CYS A 3 35.54 -17.57 34.26
N LYS A 4 34.49 -17.51 33.41
CA LYS A 4 33.26 -18.34 33.30
C LYS A 4 32.12 -18.04 34.29
N PHE A 5 30.82 -18.08 33.94
CA PHE A 5 30.08 -18.34 32.68
C PHE A 5 28.63 -17.76 32.80
N LEU A 6 27.94 -17.54 31.65
CA LEU A 6 26.50 -17.81 31.31
C LEU A 6 25.43 -18.04 32.44
N VAL A 7 24.12 -17.72 32.36
CA VAL A 7 23.23 -17.19 31.29
C VAL A 7 21.80 -16.84 31.81
N ILE A 8 21.12 -15.88 31.15
CA ILE A 8 19.65 -15.65 30.87
C ILE A 8 18.56 -16.20 31.84
N LEU A 9 17.49 -15.39 32.09
CA LEU A 9 16.06 -15.68 31.75
C LEU A 9 15.04 -15.01 32.72
N ALA A 10 14.33 -13.99 32.21
CA ALA A 10 12.87 -13.68 32.33
C ALA A 10 12.15 -13.66 33.73
N LEU A 11 10.94 -13.13 33.93
CA LEU A 11 9.81 -12.76 33.05
C LEU A 11 8.86 -11.77 33.82
N LEU A 12 8.00 -11.01 33.10
CA LEU A 12 6.69 -10.36 33.42
C LEU A 12 6.14 -10.32 34.89
N LEU A 13 5.31 -9.37 35.38
CA LEU A 13 4.21 -8.52 34.84
C LEU A 13 4.22 -7.13 35.53
N ALA A 14 3.89 -5.96 34.96
CA ALA A 14 2.71 -5.48 34.20
C ALA A 14 1.54 -4.93 35.06
N THR A 15 0.84 -3.94 34.47
CA THR A 15 -0.23 -3.06 35.02
C THR A 15 0.28 -1.91 35.92
N HIS A 16 -0.31 -0.70 35.99
CA HIS A 16 -1.42 -0.10 35.22
C HIS A 16 -1.43 1.47 35.22
N ALA A 17 -2.46 2.05 34.57
CA ALA A 17 -2.96 3.43 34.63
C ALA A 17 -2.15 4.59 33.98
N GLY A 18 -2.85 5.45 33.20
CA GLY A 18 -2.34 6.77 32.80
C GLY A 18 -2.26 7.10 31.30
N ALA A 19 -2.85 6.30 30.40
CA ALA A 19 -2.84 6.59 28.95
C ALA A 19 -3.86 7.69 28.58
N SER A 20 -3.54 8.95 28.85
CA SER A 20 -4.24 10.11 28.26
C SER A 20 -3.92 10.19 26.76
N PHE A 21 -4.83 9.71 25.92
CA PHE A 21 -4.70 9.76 24.46
C PHE A 21 -4.74 11.21 23.97
N ASN A 22 -3.57 11.80 23.68
CA ASN A 22 -3.43 13.05 22.93
C ASN A 22 -3.74 12.81 21.43
N VAL A 23 -5.02 12.67 21.08
CA VAL A 23 -5.48 12.42 19.69
C VAL A 23 -5.35 13.67 18.79
N ALA A 24 -5.12 14.86 19.36
CA ALA A 24 -5.28 16.14 18.67
C ALA A 24 -4.08 16.65 17.84
N ALA A 25 -3.00 15.86 17.64
CA ALA A 25 -1.75 16.38 17.05
C ALA A 25 -1.17 15.62 15.85
N GLN A 26 -1.73 14.49 15.41
CA GLN A 26 -1.10 13.63 14.39
C GLN A 26 -1.60 13.79 12.94
N VAL A 27 -2.53 14.72 12.68
CA VAL A 27 -3.22 14.82 11.36
C VAL A 27 -2.44 15.66 10.31
N LEU A 28 -1.36 16.36 10.71
CA LEU A 28 -0.67 17.33 9.85
C LEU A 28 0.86 17.13 9.74
N THR A 29 1.37 15.93 10.01
CA THR A 29 2.77 15.61 9.71
C THR A 29 2.91 15.15 8.25
N GLU A 30 3.50 16.02 7.43
CA GLU A 30 3.49 16.00 5.96
C GLU A 30 3.95 14.70 5.28
N PRO A 31 3.59 14.47 3.98
CA PRO A 31 4.21 13.45 3.12
C PRO A 31 5.75 13.55 3.02
N ARG A 32 6.35 14.64 3.53
CA ARG A 32 7.79 14.90 3.56
C ARG A 32 8.58 13.95 4.47
N GLN A 33 7.99 13.42 5.55
CA GLN A 33 8.71 12.53 6.46
C GLN A 33 9.02 11.16 5.85
N ALA A 34 8.13 10.62 5.00
CA ALA A 34 8.34 9.33 4.34
C ALA A 34 9.58 9.31 3.44
N ALA A 35 9.89 10.44 2.80
CA ALA A 35 11.10 10.60 2.01
C ALA A 35 12.37 10.81 2.87
N SER A 36 12.26 11.25 4.13
CA SER A 36 13.44 11.64 4.93
C SER A 36 14.18 10.46 5.59
N ALA A 37 13.61 9.26 5.59
CA ALA A 37 14.10 8.09 6.34
C ALA A 37 14.71 6.98 5.46
N LEU A 38 14.97 7.25 4.18
CA LEU A 38 15.53 6.26 3.24
C LEU A 38 17.03 5.99 3.41
N LYS A 39 17.80 6.92 4.00
CA LYS A 39 19.27 6.86 4.06
C LYS A 39 19.78 5.66 4.85
N GLY A 40 20.72 4.91 4.29
CA GLY A 40 21.40 3.80 4.96
C GLY A 40 20.64 2.47 4.99
N LEU A 41 19.35 2.47 4.61
CA LEU A 41 18.56 1.25 4.42
C LEU A 41 19.22 0.33 3.39
N THR A 42 19.11 -0.96 3.62
CA THR A 42 19.50 -2.01 2.68
C THR A 42 18.49 -2.15 1.54
N THR A 43 18.89 -2.78 0.46
CA THR A 43 18.02 -3.17 -0.67
C THR A 43 16.78 -3.94 -0.21
N SER A 44 16.94 -4.88 0.74
CA SER A 44 15.83 -5.66 1.31
C SER A 44 14.85 -4.80 2.12
N GLU A 45 15.32 -3.83 2.89
CA GLU A 45 14.45 -2.92 3.66
C GLU A 45 13.69 -1.97 2.71
N VAL A 46 14.33 -1.49 1.64
CA VAL A 46 13.65 -0.70 0.59
C VAL A 46 12.59 -1.54 -0.14
N GLU A 47 12.91 -2.79 -0.49
CA GLU A 47 11.94 -3.70 -1.12
C GLU A 47 10.77 -4.06 -0.18
N GLN A 48 11.02 -4.16 1.13
CA GLN A 48 9.96 -4.33 2.14
C GLN A 48 9.06 -3.09 2.26
N HIS A 49 9.60 -1.88 2.19
CA HIS A 49 8.84 -0.64 2.36
C HIS A 49 8.09 -0.17 1.10
N PHE A 50 8.61 -0.45 -0.10
CA PHE A 50 8.10 0.09 -1.37
C PHE A 50 7.74 -0.97 -2.42
N GLY A 51 7.93 -2.25 -2.08
CA GLY A 51 7.82 -3.38 -3.01
C GLY A 51 8.99 -3.44 -4.01
N PRO A 52 8.90 -4.38 -4.97
CA PRO A 52 9.90 -4.50 -6.02
C PRO A 52 9.97 -3.23 -6.88
N PRO A 53 11.19 -2.78 -7.26
CA PRO A 53 11.36 -1.66 -8.17
C PRO A 53 10.93 -2.03 -9.61
N ASP A 54 10.55 -1.03 -10.39
CA ASP A 54 10.14 -1.22 -11.79
C ASP A 54 11.33 -1.56 -12.70
N LYS A 55 12.51 -1.05 -12.35
CA LYS A 55 13.80 -1.35 -13.02
C LYS A 55 14.93 -1.33 -12.00
N ARG A 56 15.91 -2.19 -12.20
CA ARG A 56 17.20 -2.21 -11.48
C ARG A 56 18.31 -1.99 -12.51
N LEU A 57 19.22 -1.06 -12.25
CA LEU A 57 20.36 -0.75 -13.10
C LEU A 57 21.65 -0.83 -12.28
N ASN A 58 22.47 -1.84 -12.56
CA ASN A 58 23.79 -1.98 -11.96
C ASN A 58 24.76 -1.03 -12.67
N GLN A 59 25.40 -0.14 -11.91
CA GLN A 59 26.41 0.79 -12.43
C GLN A 59 27.83 0.25 -12.24
N THR A 60 28.07 -0.41 -11.11
CA THR A 60 29.33 -1.12 -10.78
C THR A 60 29.00 -2.33 -9.90
N GLU A 61 30.00 -3.14 -9.54
CA GLU A 61 29.83 -4.26 -8.59
C GLU A 61 29.21 -3.84 -7.24
N ASN A 62 29.45 -2.61 -6.80
CA ASN A 62 29.02 -2.09 -5.50
C ASN A 62 28.07 -0.89 -5.61
N ALA A 63 27.52 -0.58 -6.78
CA ALA A 63 26.58 0.53 -6.95
C ALA A 63 25.48 0.18 -7.95
N GLU A 64 24.23 0.38 -7.54
CA GLU A 64 23.04 0.13 -8.36
C GLU A 64 22.02 1.27 -8.16
N THR A 65 21.11 1.39 -9.12
CA THR A 65 20.05 2.40 -9.13
C THR A 65 18.72 1.70 -9.39
N TRP A 66 17.74 1.91 -8.52
CA TRP A 66 16.40 1.38 -8.64
C TRP A 66 15.43 2.49 -9.01
N SER A 67 14.52 2.24 -9.96
CA SER A 67 13.46 3.18 -10.33
C SER A 67 12.09 2.71 -9.89
N TYR A 68 11.30 3.64 -9.36
CA TYR A 68 9.90 3.48 -8.96
C TYR A 68 9.09 4.54 -9.71
N GLY A 69 8.63 4.22 -10.92
CA GLY A 69 8.13 5.19 -11.89
C GLY A 69 9.17 6.28 -12.19
N ARG A 70 8.91 7.52 -11.77
CA ARG A 70 9.83 8.66 -11.89
C ARG A 70 10.70 8.88 -10.65
N SER A 71 10.40 8.21 -9.54
CA SER A 71 11.23 8.21 -8.34
C SER A 71 12.43 7.28 -8.50
N ILE A 72 13.56 7.60 -7.89
CA ILE A 72 14.85 6.90 -8.05
C ILE A 72 15.50 6.70 -6.68
N VAL A 73 16.09 5.53 -6.44
CA VAL A 73 16.88 5.22 -5.23
C VAL A 73 18.26 4.73 -5.68
N LEU A 74 19.32 5.33 -5.15
CA LEU A 74 20.72 5.01 -5.46
C LEU A 74 21.35 4.28 -4.29
N PHE A 75 21.90 3.10 -4.57
CA PHE A 75 22.60 2.27 -3.61
C PHE A 75 24.10 2.31 -3.85
N LYS A 76 24.87 2.30 -2.76
CA LYS A 76 26.30 2.01 -2.76
C LYS A 76 26.59 1.06 -1.60
N GLU A 77 27.43 0.05 -1.83
CA GLU A 77 27.80 -0.96 -0.82
C GLU A 77 26.54 -1.61 -0.17
N GLY A 78 25.53 -1.87 -1.01
CA GLY A 78 24.24 -2.47 -0.61
C GLY A 78 23.29 -1.54 0.18
N ARG A 79 23.62 -0.25 0.34
CA ARG A 79 22.84 0.71 1.15
C ARG A 79 22.45 1.97 0.38
N VAL A 80 21.27 2.52 0.68
CA VAL A 80 20.79 3.78 0.09
C VAL A 80 21.71 4.93 0.48
N THR A 81 22.25 5.60 -0.54
CA THR A 81 23.10 6.80 -0.39
C THR A 81 22.37 8.08 -0.78
N ALA A 82 21.54 8.02 -1.81
CA ALA A 82 20.73 9.13 -2.31
C ALA A 82 19.42 8.60 -2.91
N TRP A 83 18.41 9.48 -3.01
CA TRP A 83 17.14 9.18 -3.66
C TRP A 83 16.49 10.47 -4.15
N SER A 84 15.57 10.33 -5.11
CA SER A 84 14.67 11.38 -5.57
C SER A 84 13.25 10.82 -5.57
N SER A 85 12.29 11.59 -5.07
CA SER A 85 10.88 11.21 -5.08
C SER A 85 10.04 12.22 -5.85
N ALA A 86 9.31 11.73 -6.85
CA ALA A 86 8.28 12.47 -7.57
C ALA A 86 6.85 12.05 -7.13
N GLY A 87 6.74 11.41 -5.95
CA GLY A 87 5.51 10.97 -5.31
C GLY A 87 5.27 9.46 -5.33
N GLU A 88 5.87 8.71 -6.26
CA GLU A 88 5.57 7.28 -6.46
C GLU A 88 6.03 6.40 -5.29
N LEU A 89 7.15 6.74 -4.63
CA LEU A 89 7.59 6.06 -3.40
C LEU A 89 6.56 6.23 -2.27
N GLU A 90 6.02 7.43 -2.07
CA GLU A 90 5.00 7.69 -1.05
C GLU A 90 3.67 6.99 -1.38
N GLN A 91 3.27 6.99 -2.66
CA GLN A 91 2.11 6.23 -3.12
C GLN A 91 2.27 4.73 -2.84
N ARG A 92 3.41 4.14 -3.19
CA ARG A 92 3.70 2.71 -2.92
C ARG A 92 3.70 2.39 -1.43
N ARG A 93 4.31 3.26 -0.60
CA ARG A 93 4.31 3.11 0.86
C ARG A 93 2.88 3.11 1.44
N ARG A 94 2.00 3.98 0.94
CA ARG A 94 0.57 3.99 1.34
C ARG A 94 -0.14 2.72 0.89
N VAL A 95 0.04 2.29 -0.36
CA VAL A 95 -0.58 1.04 -0.86
C VAL A 95 -0.09 -0.18 -0.08
N ALA A 96 1.19 -0.22 0.33
CA ALA A 96 1.73 -1.27 1.19
C ALA A 96 1.04 -1.30 2.57
N GLN A 97 0.77 -0.15 3.18
CA GLN A 97 0.03 -0.05 4.47
C GLN A 97 -1.45 -0.42 4.36
N LEU A 98 -2.05 -0.29 3.17
CA LEU A 98 -3.44 -0.65 2.91
C LEU A 98 -3.62 -2.14 2.58
N GLN A 99 -2.55 -2.86 2.27
CA GLN A 99 -2.60 -4.32 2.15
C GLN A 99 -2.64 -4.94 3.56
N PRO A 100 -3.70 -5.70 3.91
CA PRO A 100 -3.71 -6.41 5.18
C PRO A 100 -2.57 -7.43 5.20
N GLU A 101 -1.76 -7.43 6.26
CA GLU A 101 -0.58 -8.32 6.42
C GLU A 101 -0.90 -9.80 6.24
N LYS A 102 -2.17 -10.16 6.43
CA LYS A 102 -2.75 -11.44 6.06
C LYS A 102 -3.68 -11.22 4.87
N LYS A 103 -3.27 -11.67 3.68
CA LYS A 103 -4.19 -11.90 2.56
C LYS A 103 -5.40 -12.64 3.15
N PRO A 104 -6.64 -12.10 3.07
CA PRO A 104 -7.78 -12.80 3.61
C PRO A 104 -7.80 -14.18 2.96
N GLU A 105 -7.82 -15.21 3.80
CA GLU A 105 -8.00 -16.59 3.37
C GLU A 105 -9.19 -16.58 2.39
N PRO A 106 -9.02 -17.10 1.16
CA PRO A 106 -9.99 -16.85 0.11
C PRO A 106 -11.34 -17.38 0.56
N GLN A 107 -12.21 -16.45 0.97
CA GLN A 107 -13.61 -16.76 1.21
C GLN A 107 -14.08 -17.44 -0.06
N GLN A 108 -14.58 -18.66 0.07
CA GLN A 108 -15.10 -19.41 -1.07
C GLN A 108 -16.39 -18.71 -1.51
N PHE A 109 -16.25 -17.64 -2.29
CA PHE A 109 -17.28 -17.11 -3.17
C PHE A 109 -17.56 -18.23 -4.18
N SER A 110 -18.46 -19.15 -3.78
CA SER A 110 -18.75 -20.38 -4.51
C SER A 110 -19.49 -20.13 -5.83
N SER A 111 -19.96 -18.91 -6.03
CA SER A 111 -20.52 -18.42 -7.29
C SER A 111 -19.43 -17.80 -8.18
N THR A 112 -19.16 -18.43 -9.31
CA THR A 112 -18.56 -17.79 -10.51
C THR A 112 -19.49 -16.70 -11.10
N GLU A 113 -20.71 -16.63 -10.58
CA GLU A 113 -21.80 -15.76 -11.02
C GLU A 113 -21.70 -14.39 -10.31
N TRP A 114 -21.13 -13.41 -11.02
CA TRP A 114 -21.24 -12.01 -10.65
C TRP A 114 -22.62 -11.49 -11.10
N GLU A 115 -23.60 -11.46 -10.18
CA GLU A 115 -24.90 -10.86 -10.45
C GLU A 115 -24.78 -9.33 -10.51
N ASN A 116 -25.00 -8.76 -11.71
CA ASN A 116 -25.07 -7.32 -11.89
C ASN A 116 -26.47 -6.80 -11.51
N PRO A 117 -26.63 -5.98 -10.45
CA PRO A 117 -27.94 -5.42 -10.10
C PRO A 117 -28.47 -4.42 -11.14
N TRP A 118 -27.61 -3.93 -12.04
CA TRP A 118 -27.97 -3.00 -13.13
C TRP A 118 -28.37 -3.69 -14.44
N THR A 119 -28.29 -5.02 -14.53
CA THR A 119 -28.78 -5.74 -15.71
C THR A 119 -30.29 -5.95 -15.55
N PRO A 120 -31.14 -5.43 -16.47
CA PRO A 120 -32.57 -5.66 -16.43
C PRO A 120 -32.87 -7.17 -16.49
N LYS A 121 -33.55 -7.70 -15.45
CA LYS A 121 -33.91 -9.13 -15.37
C LYS A 121 -34.91 -9.55 -16.45
N VAL A 122 -35.63 -8.58 -17.00
CA VAL A 122 -36.51 -8.71 -18.17
C VAL A 122 -35.95 -7.77 -19.24
N ARG A 123 -35.77 -8.28 -20.47
CA ARG A 123 -35.58 -7.40 -21.62
C ARG A 123 -36.96 -6.90 -22.04
N PRO A 124 -37.25 -5.59 -22.00
CA PRO A 124 -38.53 -5.09 -22.47
C PRO A 124 -38.72 -5.44 -23.95
N GLY A 125 -39.98 -5.58 -24.37
CA GLY A 125 -40.32 -5.78 -25.77
C GLY A 125 -39.83 -4.60 -26.63
N ALA A 126 -39.46 -4.85 -27.89
CA ALA A 126 -39.09 -3.75 -28.79
C ALA A 126 -40.26 -2.78 -29.01
N ASP A 127 -41.49 -3.29 -28.95
CA ASP A 127 -42.76 -2.58 -28.91
C ASP A 127 -42.95 -1.76 -27.62
N GLU A 128 -42.62 -2.33 -26.45
CA GLU A 128 -42.69 -1.66 -25.15
C GLU A 128 -41.74 -0.44 -25.08
N VAL A 129 -40.49 -0.61 -25.53
CA VAL A 129 -39.50 0.48 -25.60
C VAL A 129 -39.94 1.59 -26.58
N VAL A 130 -40.56 1.23 -27.71
CA VAL A 130 -41.07 2.22 -28.66
C VAL A 130 -42.25 3.00 -28.08
N LEU A 131 -43.14 2.35 -27.35
CA LEU A 131 -44.26 3.03 -26.66
C LEU A 131 -43.75 4.01 -25.59
N GLU A 132 -42.78 3.62 -24.76
CA GLU A 132 -42.18 4.49 -23.73
C GLU A 132 -41.50 5.72 -24.36
N LEU A 133 -40.76 5.54 -25.46
CA LEU A 133 -40.12 6.62 -26.20
C LEU A 133 -41.10 7.56 -26.91
N MET A 134 -42.32 7.11 -27.19
CA MET A 134 -43.37 7.94 -27.82
C MET A 134 -44.20 8.71 -26.79
N ASP A 135 -44.60 8.10 -25.68
CA ASP A 135 -45.36 8.76 -24.60
C ASP A 135 -44.52 9.86 -23.88
N GLY A 136 -43.20 9.65 -23.75
CA GLY A 136 -42.29 10.66 -23.22
C GLY A 136 -42.19 11.94 -24.06
N LYS A 137 -42.70 11.94 -25.30
CA LYS A 137 -42.62 13.08 -26.23
C LYS A 137 -43.83 14.01 -26.17
N GLU A 138 -44.98 13.55 -25.67
CA GLU A 138 -46.19 14.39 -25.53
C GLU A 138 -46.21 15.21 -24.22
N LYS A 139 -45.43 14.83 -23.21
CA LYS A 139 -45.39 15.49 -21.88
C LYS A 139 -44.39 16.65 -21.79
N ALA A 140 -43.93 17.17 -22.92
CA ALA A 140 -42.90 18.19 -23.04
C ALA A 140 -43.38 19.46 -23.78
N ASN A 141 -44.61 19.89 -23.52
CA ASN A 141 -45.23 21.09 -24.10
C ASN A 141 -46.11 21.80 -23.06
#